data_AF-A0A0F3KTQ7-F1
#
_entry.id   AF-A0A0F3KTQ7-F1
#
_cell.length_a   1.000
_cell.length_b   1.000
_cell.length_c   1.000
_cell.angle_alpha   90.00
_cell.angle_beta   90.00
_cell.angle_gamma   90.00
#
_symmetry.space_group_name_H-M   'P 1'
#
loop_
_entity.id
_entity.type
_entity.pdbx_description
1 polymer ?
#
loop_
_entity_poly.entity_id
_entity_poly.type
_entity_poly.pdbx_seq_one_letter_code
_entity_poly.pdbx_strand_id
1 'polypeptide(L)'
;MYRNPLIGIIMAAAVALVGCVTINVYFPEAAAQKAADQFIGNVLDDSGVAPAGGKAPARPADSKQPSASLLDLVIPQAMAAESPDIQVRSPETDAIRARMKSRFGGQLKGLFDAGAVGFTANGGVAVRDAGSLPLDQRSQATNIVRDENSDRDQLYAAIAKANGHPEWEPQIRKTFADGWVQRAPEGWYYQDAAGAWKRK
;
A
#
# COMPACT_ATOMS: atom_id res chain seq x y z
N MET A 1 -44.39 -1.97 44.90
CA MET A 1 -43.41 -1.69 43.82
C MET A 1 -42.19 -2.58 44.05
N TYR A 2 -42.28 -3.88 43.71
CA TYR A 2 -41.14 -4.81 43.87
C TYR A 2 -40.40 -4.88 42.53
N ARG A 3 -39.21 -4.28 42.48
CA ARG A 3 -38.33 -4.32 41.31
C ARG A 3 -37.64 -5.69 41.35
N ASN A 4 -38.03 -6.60 40.44
CA ASN A 4 -37.57 -7.99 40.47
C ASN A 4 -36.04 -8.05 40.33
N PRO A 5 -35.30 -8.45 41.38
CA PRO A 5 -33.83 -8.48 41.34
C PRO A 5 -33.33 -9.49 40.30
N LEU A 6 -34.17 -10.47 39.94
CA LEU A 6 -33.93 -11.43 38.87
C LEU A 6 -33.71 -10.75 37.51
N ILE A 7 -34.46 -9.69 37.20
CA ILE A 7 -34.31 -8.96 35.93
C ILE A 7 -32.99 -8.19 35.90
N GLY A 8 -32.57 -7.63 37.05
CA GLY A 8 -31.28 -6.97 37.19
C GLY A 8 -30.10 -7.94 37.06
N ILE A 9 -30.22 -9.14 37.61
CA ILE A 9 -29.20 -10.20 37.50
C ILE A 9 -29.12 -10.73 36.06
N ILE A 10 -30.27 -10.92 35.39
CA ILE A 10 -30.31 -11.35 33.98
C ILE A 10 -29.70 -10.28 33.06
N MET A 11 -29.99 -8.99 33.29
CA MET A 11 -29.37 -7.88 32.55
C MET A 11 -27.85 -7.80 32.79
N ALA A 12 -27.40 -7.93 34.04
CA ALA A 12 -25.97 -7.88 34.35
C ALA A 12 -25.21 -9.09 33.77
N ALA A 13 -25.83 -10.27 33.77
CA ALA A 13 -25.27 -11.48 33.15
C ALA A 13 -25.19 -11.37 31.61
N ALA A 14 -26.17 -10.73 30.97
CA ALA A 14 -26.17 -10.50 29.52
C ALA A 14 -25.07 -9.50 29.08
N VAL A 15 -24.75 -8.50 29.91
CA VAL A 15 -23.67 -7.53 29.63
C VAL A 15 -22.27 -8.12 29.88
N ALA A 16 -22.14 -9.07 30.83
CA ALA A 16 -20.86 -9.68 31.18
C ALA A 16 -20.29 -10.65 30.11
N LEU A 17 -21.11 -11.10 29.15
CA LEU A 17 -20.69 -12.02 28.08
C LEU A 17 -19.97 -11.34 26.89
N VAL A 18 -19.72 -10.02 26.94
CA VAL A 18 -19.05 -9.25 25.88
C VAL A 18 -17.51 -9.25 26.03
N GLY A 19 -16.96 -9.90 27.06
CA GLY A 19 -15.52 -9.92 27.34
C GLY A 19 -14.78 -11.02 26.57
N CYS A 20 -13.68 -10.63 25.93
CA CYS A 20 -12.72 -11.47 25.19
C CYS A 20 -13.08 -11.78 23.72
N VAL A 21 -13.23 -10.74 22.90
CA VAL A 21 -12.90 -10.87 21.47
C VAL A 21 -11.38 -10.95 21.37
N THR A 22 -10.86 -12.09 20.97
CA THR A 22 -9.49 -12.23 20.50
C THR A 22 -9.40 -11.45 19.19
N ILE A 23 -9.11 -10.15 19.24
CA ILE A 23 -8.85 -9.36 18.03
C ILE A 23 -7.49 -9.83 17.52
N ASN A 24 -7.47 -10.92 16.77
CA ASN A 24 -6.35 -11.26 15.91
C ASN A 24 -6.39 -10.23 14.79
N VAL A 25 -5.62 -9.14 14.94
CA VAL A 25 -5.60 -8.05 13.96
C VAL A 25 -5.02 -8.64 12.66
N TYR A 26 -5.90 -8.96 11.73
CA TYR A 26 -5.53 -9.35 10.38
C TYR A 26 -4.94 -8.12 9.66
N PHE A 27 -4.02 -8.37 8.72
CA PHE A 27 -3.42 -7.31 7.92
C PHE A 27 -4.50 -6.51 7.16
N PRO A 28 -4.62 -5.18 7.34
CA PRO A 28 -5.68 -4.39 6.72
C PRO A 28 -5.37 -4.11 5.24
N GLU A 29 -5.64 -5.10 4.38
CA GLU A 29 -5.29 -5.08 2.96
C GLU A 29 -5.81 -3.84 2.22
N ALA A 30 -7.05 -3.44 2.45
CA ALA A 30 -7.65 -2.28 1.79
C ALA A 30 -6.97 -0.95 2.20
N ALA A 31 -6.62 -0.80 3.48
CA ALA A 31 -5.88 0.36 3.97
C ALA A 31 -4.45 0.38 3.40
N ALA A 32 -3.80 -0.78 3.34
CA ALA A 32 -2.47 -0.92 2.74
C ALA A 32 -2.47 -0.58 1.25
N GLN A 33 -3.49 -1.03 0.49
CA GLN A 33 -3.63 -0.71 -0.94
C GLN A 33 -3.77 0.80 -1.16
N LYS A 34 -4.68 1.45 -0.44
CA LYS A 34 -4.86 2.91 -0.49
C LYS A 34 -3.57 3.65 -0.15
N ALA A 35 -2.83 3.17 0.86
CA ALA A 35 -1.60 3.80 1.30
C ALA A 35 -0.45 3.60 0.28
N ALA A 36 -0.36 2.42 -0.34
CA ALA A 36 0.56 2.14 -1.44
C ALA A 36 0.26 3.04 -2.65
N ASP A 37 -0.99 3.14 -3.06
CA ASP A 37 -1.42 3.98 -4.18
C ASP A 37 -1.03 5.45 -3.97
N GLN A 38 -1.25 5.97 -2.76
CA GLN A 38 -0.87 7.33 -2.41
C GLN A 38 0.65 7.51 -2.39
N PHE A 39 1.41 6.59 -1.80
CA PHE A 39 2.86 6.68 -1.75
C PHE A 39 3.46 6.64 -3.16
N ILE A 40 3.08 5.65 -3.96
CA ILE A 40 3.58 5.41 -5.31
C ILE A 40 3.16 6.54 -6.24
N GLY A 41 1.92 7.02 -6.13
CA GLY A 41 1.47 8.20 -6.86
C GLY A 41 2.34 9.41 -6.57
N ASN A 42 2.59 9.71 -5.29
CA ASN A 42 3.48 10.83 -4.94
C ASN A 42 4.92 10.65 -5.45
N VAL A 43 5.43 9.41 -5.52
CA VAL A 43 6.77 9.17 -6.09
C VAL A 43 6.76 9.38 -7.60
N LEU A 44 5.82 8.79 -8.34
CA LEU A 44 5.82 8.83 -9.80
C LEU A 44 5.34 10.18 -10.35
N ASP A 45 4.20 10.67 -9.85
CA ASP A 45 3.53 11.88 -10.35
C ASP A 45 4.43 13.11 -10.09
N ASP A 46 5.00 13.23 -8.89
CA ASP A 46 5.91 14.33 -8.58
C ASP A 46 7.29 14.19 -9.25
N SER A 47 7.63 13.01 -9.79
CA SER A 47 8.84 12.81 -10.60
C SER A 47 8.63 13.13 -12.07
N GLY A 48 7.41 13.53 -12.47
CA GLY A 48 7.06 13.76 -13.88
C GLY A 48 6.85 12.47 -14.68
N VAL A 49 6.69 11.32 -14.02
CA VAL A 49 6.27 10.06 -14.65
C VAL A 49 4.74 10.07 -14.72
N ALA A 50 4.18 10.22 -15.92
CA ALA A 50 2.73 10.17 -16.10
C ALA A 50 2.20 8.73 -15.96
N PRO A 51 1.18 8.47 -15.13
CA PRO A 51 0.60 7.13 -15.00
C PRO A 51 -0.07 6.66 -16.31
N ALA A 52 -0.06 5.35 -16.56
CA ALA A 52 -0.78 4.74 -17.68
C ALA A 52 -2.29 4.95 -17.53
N GLY A 53 -2.88 5.77 -18.40
CA GLY A 53 -4.33 5.96 -18.51
C GLY A 53 -4.95 6.71 -17.32
N GLY A 54 -5.59 7.84 -17.60
CA GLY A 54 -6.28 8.66 -16.61
C GLY A 54 -7.45 7.94 -15.94
N LYS A 55 -7.16 7.17 -14.89
CA LYS A 55 -8.05 6.92 -13.77
C LYS A 55 -7.21 6.95 -12.50
N ALA A 56 -6.99 8.16 -12.00
CA ALA A 56 -6.76 8.31 -10.57
C ALA A 56 -7.88 7.55 -9.84
N PRO A 57 -7.59 6.71 -8.82
CA PRO A 57 -8.65 6.18 -8.00
C PRO A 57 -9.46 7.38 -7.50
N ALA A 58 -10.74 7.39 -7.83
CA ALA A 58 -11.65 8.43 -7.43
C ALA A 58 -11.52 8.56 -5.91
N ARG A 59 -11.05 9.73 -5.46
CA ARG A 59 -11.21 10.17 -4.07
C ARG A 59 -12.67 9.85 -3.73
N PRO A 60 -12.98 9.13 -2.64
CA PRO A 60 -14.36 8.98 -2.23
C PRO A 60 -14.94 10.39 -2.12
N ALA A 61 -15.86 10.72 -3.01
CA ALA A 61 -16.63 11.93 -2.86
C ALA A 61 -17.40 11.76 -1.56
N ASP A 62 -17.28 12.73 -0.66
CA ASP A 62 -18.04 12.81 0.57
C ASP A 62 -19.53 12.56 0.24
N SER A 63 -19.98 11.34 0.50
CA SER A 63 -21.38 10.99 0.37
C SER A 63 -22.09 11.64 1.54
N LYS A 64 -22.63 12.85 1.29
CA LYS A 64 -23.65 13.46 2.13
C LYS A 64 -24.69 12.41 2.52
N GLN A 65 -24.89 12.29 3.83
CA GLN A 65 -25.76 11.35 4.52
C GLN A 65 -27.11 11.16 3.83
N PRO A 66 -27.67 9.93 3.79
CA PRO A 66 -29.08 9.76 3.65
C PRO A 66 -29.77 9.96 5.00
N SER A 67 -30.82 10.76 4.95
CA SER A 67 -31.83 11.02 5.97
C SER A 67 -32.07 9.84 6.93
N ALA A 68 -31.87 10.10 8.23
CA ALA A 68 -32.26 9.21 9.32
C ALA A 68 -33.75 8.84 9.19
N SER A 69 -34.01 7.58 8.83
CA SER A 69 -35.33 6.98 8.97
C SER A 69 -35.48 6.50 10.41
N LEU A 70 -36.63 6.75 11.03
CA LEU A 70 -36.96 6.32 12.40
C LEU A 70 -36.95 4.79 12.63
N LEU A 71 -36.64 4.00 11.59
CA LEU A 71 -36.39 2.56 11.65
C LEU A 71 -34.98 2.20 12.14
N ASP A 72 -34.09 3.18 12.28
CA ASP A 72 -32.69 2.99 12.69
C ASP A 72 -32.49 2.89 14.21
N LEU A 73 -33.56 3.00 15.00
CA LEU A 73 -33.51 2.97 16.46
C LEU A 73 -33.56 1.54 17.04
N VAL A 74 -33.80 0.52 16.21
CA VAL A 74 -34.05 -0.87 16.66
C VAL A 74 -33.01 -1.85 16.13
N ILE A 75 -32.21 -1.45 15.14
CA ILE A 75 -31.06 -2.24 14.70
C ILE A 75 -29.84 -1.57 15.32
N PRO A 76 -29.09 -2.25 16.21
CA PRO A 76 -27.77 -1.79 16.56
C PRO A 76 -27.02 -1.61 15.25
N GLN A 77 -26.76 -0.36 14.87
CA GLN A 77 -25.81 -0.02 13.84
C GLN A 77 -24.53 -0.74 14.23
N ALA A 78 -24.28 -1.89 13.59
CA ALA A 78 -23.00 -2.53 13.65
C ALA A 78 -22.07 -1.52 12.98
N MET A 79 -21.45 -0.66 13.81
CA MET A 79 -20.37 0.21 13.41
C MET A 79 -19.44 -0.69 12.61
N ALA A 80 -19.43 -0.52 11.29
CA ALA A 80 -18.41 -1.14 10.46
C ALA A 80 -17.12 -0.64 11.08
N ALA A 81 -16.41 -1.53 11.79
CA ALA A 81 -15.18 -1.18 12.45
C ALA A 81 -14.27 -0.61 11.36
N GLU A 82 -14.08 0.70 11.39
CA GLU A 82 -13.17 1.41 10.50
C GLU A 82 -11.83 0.67 10.63
N SER A 83 -11.42 -0.02 9.57
CA SER A 83 -10.18 -0.79 9.61
C SER A 83 -9.05 0.17 9.96
N PRO A 84 -8.11 -0.20 10.85
CA PRO A 84 -7.01 0.68 11.22
C PRO A 84 -6.27 1.15 9.95
N ASP A 85 -6.13 2.47 9.79
CA ASP A 85 -5.37 3.04 8.68
C ASP A 85 -3.89 2.62 8.81
N ILE A 86 -3.28 2.17 7.71
CA ILE A 86 -1.85 1.89 7.65
C ILE A 86 -1.08 3.21 7.59
N GLN A 87 -0.25 3.46 8.60
CA GLN A 87 0.66 4.59 8.62
C GLN A 87 1.82 4.38 7.64
N VAL A 88 1.77 5.07 6.49
CA VAL A 88 2.87 5.11 5.51
C VAL A 88 3.72 6.38 5.58
N ARG A 89 3.31 7.36 6.38
CA ARG A 89 4.02 8.62 6.59
C ARG A 89 4.70 8.65 7.93
N SER A 90 6.01 8.78 7.90
CA SER A 90 6.89 9.04 9.03
C SER A 90 8.11 9.82 8.52
N PRO A 91 8.90 10.46 9.40
CA PRO A 91 10.14 11.11 8.99
C PRO A 91 11.08 10.18 8.19
N GLU A 92 11.11 8.88 8.55
CA GLU A 92 11.91 7.87 7.87
C GLU A 92 11.37 7.53 6.48
N THR A 93 10.07 7.22 6.36
CA THR A 93 9.47 6.89 5.05
C THR A 93 9.42 8.11 4.12
N ASP A 94 9.32 9.31 4.67
CA ASP A 94 9.37 10.55 3.91
C ASP A 94 10.76 10.82 3.32
N ALA A 95 11.83 10.52 4.07
CA ALA A 95 13.19 10.61 3.57
C ALA A 95 13.48 9.58 2.47
N ILE A 96 12.99 8.34 2.63
CA ILE A 96 13.08 7.30 1.59
C ILE A 96 12.35 7.74 0.33
N ARG A 97 11.11 8.20 0.47
CA ARG A 97 10.29 8.71 -0.64
C ARG A 97 10.99 9.80 -1.44
N ALA A 98 11.66 10.75 -0.75
CA ALA A 98 12.40 11.82 -1.42
C ALA A 98 13.55 11.28 -2.29
N ARG A 99 14.29 10.28 -1.80
CA ARG A 99 15.36 9.61 -2.58
C ARG A 99 14.80 8.85 -3.78
N MET A 100 13.73 8.07 -3.57
CA MET A 100 13.06 7.34 -4.66
C MET A 100 12.55 8.30 -5.73
N LYS A 101 11.86 9.38 -5.34
CA LYS A 101 11.41 10.44 -6.23
C LYS A 101 12.57 11.04 -7.03
N SER A 102 13.68 11.37 -6.37
CA SER A 102 14.85 11.90 -7.08
C SER A 102 15.41 10.93 -8.12
N ARG A 103 15.40 9.61 -7.86
CA ARG A 103 15.84 8.60 -8.85
C ARG A 103 14.86 8.48 -10.00
N PHE A 104 13.55 8.43 -9.73
CA PHE A 104 12.51 8.37 -10.74
C PHE A 104 12.44 9.65 -11.59
N GLY A 105 12.79 10.81 -11.04
CA GLY A 105 12.90 12.06 -11.79
C GLY A 105 14.10 12.12 -12.75
N GLY A 106 14.96 11.09 -12.77
CA GLY A 106 16.16 11.06 -13.58
C GLY A 106 16.51 9.67 -14.08
N GLN A 107 17.62 9.13 -13.58
CA GLN A 107 18.29 7.98 -14.19
C GLN A 107 17.43 6.71 -14.16
N LEU A 108 16.67 6.45 -13.09
CA LEU A 108 15.87 5.24 -12.98
C LEU A 108 14.75 5.22 -14.03
N LYS A 109 14.08 6.36 -14.26
CA LYS A 109 13.08 6.48 -15.32
C LYS A 109 13.68 6.22 -16.69
N GLY A 110 14.86 6.78 -16.99
CA GLY A 110 15.56 6.51 -18.25
C GLY A 110 15.81 5.01 -18.49
N LEU A 111 16.15 4.26 -17.44
CA LEU A 111 16.32 2.80 -17.53
C LEU A 111 14.99 2.08 -17.80
N PHE A 112 13.89 2.52 -17.19
CA PHE A 112 12.55 1.96 -17.46
C PHE A 112 12.07 2.27 -18.88
N ASP A 113 12.26 3.51 -19.33
CA ASP A 113 11.87 3.96 -20.68
C ASP A 113 12.67 3.23 -21.78
N ALA A 114 13.96 2.98 -21.54
CA ALA A 114 14.79 2.15 -22.42
C ALA A 114 14.44 0.66 -22.35
N GLY A 115 13.58 0.27 -21.40
CA GLY A 115 13.29 -1.12 -21.11
C GLY A 115 14.53 -1.89 -20.65
N ALA A 116 15.52 -1.28 -20.01
CA ALA A 116 16.64 -2.01 -19.44
C ALA A 116 16.26 -2.67 -18.10
N VAL A 117 15.33 -2.06 -17.37
CA VAL A 117 14.84 -2.53 -16.07
C VAL A 117 13.32 -2.76 -16.09
N GLY A 118 12.82 -3.40 -15.05
CA GLY A 118 11.39 -3.56 -14.82
C GLY A 118 11.07 -3.85 -13.35
N PHE A 119 9.81 -3.70 -12.98
CA PHE A 119 9.33 -4.05 -11.64
C PHE A 119 9.31 -5.57 -11.45
N THR A 120 9.71 -6.04 -10.28
CA THR A 120 9.69 -7.46 -9.94
C THR A 120 8.43 -7.83 -9.17
N ALA A 121 8.06 -9.12 -9.16
CA ALA A 121 6.89 -9.61 -8.44
C ALA A 121 7.00 -9.47 -6.91
N ASN A 122 8.20 -9.22 -6.38
CA ASN A 122 8.47 -9.00 -4.95
C ASN A 122 8.65 -7.51 -4.57
N GLY A 123 8.13 -6.60 -5.38
CA GLY A 123 8.11 -5.17 -5.07
C GLY A 123 9.43 -4.45 -5.30
N GLY A 124 10.43 -5.10 -5.89
CA GLY A 124 11.69 -4.50 -6.28
C GLY A 124 11.73 -4.04 -7.74
N VAL A 125 12.95 -3.74 -8.18
CA VAL A 125 13.33 -3.49 -9.57
C VAL A 125 14.44 -4.47 -9.94
N ALA A 126 14.44 -4.98 -11.16
CA ALA A 126 15.53 -5.79 -11.69
C ALA A 126 15.97 -5.29 -13.06
N VAL A 127 17.26 -5.50 -13.36
CA VAL A 127 17.77 -5.38 -14.73
C VAL A 127 17.19 -6.54 -15.54
N ARG A 128 16.31 -6.22 -16.49
CA ARG A 128 15.70 -7.19 -17.41
C ARG A 128 16.65 -7.49 -18.56
N ASP A 129 17.17 -6.44 -19.18
CA ASP A 129 17.95 -6.51 -20.39
C ASP A 129 19.13 -5.54 -20.30
N ALA A 130 20.27 -6.03 -19.81
CA ALA A 130 21.50 -5.25 -19.83
C ALA A 130 22.03 -5.04 -21.26
N GLY A 131 21.61 -5.88 -22.21
CA GLY A 131 22.00 -5.82 -23.62
C GLY A 131 21.48 -4.57 -24.32
N SER A 132 20.34 -4.03 -23.88
CA SER A 132 19.77 -2.78 -24.39
C SER A 132 20.56 -1.53 -23.99
N LEU A 133 21.52 -1.66 -23.06
CA LEU A 133 22.36 -0.56 -22.59
C LEU A 133 23.78 -0.60 -23.19
N PRO A 134 24.37 0.57 -23.49
CA PRO A 134 25.81 0.71 -23.74
C PRO A 134 26.65 0.10 -22.62
N LEU A 135 27.81 -0.48 -22.96
CA LEU A 135 28.66 -1.24 -22.01
C LEU A 135 29.08 -0.39 -20.79
N ASP A 136 29.39 0.88 -21.00
CA ASP A 136 29.78 1.85 -19.99
C ASP A 136 28.64 2.22 -19.02
N GLN A 137 27.38 2.02 -19.42
CA GLN A 137 26.20 2.35 -18.60
C GLN A 137 25.71 1.17 -17.74
N ARG A 138 26.13 -0.06 -18.02
CA ARG A 138 25.61 -1.27 -17.35
C ARG A 138 25.94 -1.32 -15.85
N SER A 139 27.14 -0.89 -15.47
CA SER A 139 27.55 -0.83 -14.06
C SER A 139 26.74 0.22 -13.29
N GLN A 140 26.50 1.38 -13.93
CA GLN A 140 25.66 2.42 -13.38
C GLN A 140 24.21 1.95 -13.20
N ALA A 141 23.63 1.26 -14.19
CA ALA A 141 22.29 0.69 -14.09
C ALA A 141 22.16 -0.29 -12.92
N THR A 142 23.17 -1.16 -12.74
CA THR A 142 23.21 -2.11 -11.62
C THR A 142 23.24 -1.39 -10.26
N ASN A 143 24.03 -0.31 -10.15
CA ASN A 143 24.09 0.50 -8.92
C ASN A 143 22.77 1.21 -8.62
N ILE A 144 22.14 1.80 -9.63
CA ILE A 144 20.84 2.46 -9.48
C ILE A 144 19.78 1.46 -9.00
N VAL A 145 19.74 0.27 -9.60
CA VAL A 145 18.80 -0.80 -9.19
C VAL A 145 19.05 -1.25 -7.75
N ARG A 146 20.33 -1.42 -7.36
CA ARG A 146 20.70 -1.76 -5.98
C ARG A 146 20.26 -0.69 -4.99
N ASP A 147 20.50 0.59 -5.28
CA ASP A 147 20.14 1.70 -4.39
C ASP A 147 18.62 1.85 -4.27
N GLU A 148 17.89 1.65 -5.37
CA GLU A 148 16.43 1.65 -5.38
C GLU A 148 15.85 0.49 -4.55
N ASN A 149 16.40 -0.72 -4.69
CA ASN A 149 15.95 -1.88 -3.91
C ASN A 149 16.27 -1.73 -2.42
N SER A 150 17.43 -1.18 -2.08
CA SER A 150 17.77 -0.87 -0.67
C SER A 150 16.74 0.07 -0.05
N ASP A 151 16.30 1.11 -0.77
CA ASP A 151 15.27 2.03 -0.29
C ASP A 151 13.89 1.35 -0.18
N ARG A 152 13.53 0.47 -1.11
CA ARG A 152 12.27 -0.29 -1.07
C ARG A 152 12.22 -1.25 0.13
N ASP A 153 13.31 -1.96 0.39
CA ASP A 153 13.41 -2.86 1.54
C ASP A 153 13.29 -2.07 2.86
N GLN A 154 13.98 -0.93 2.96
CA GLN A 154 13.86 -0.03 4.11
C GLN A 154 12.43 0.52 4.24
N LEU A 155 11.78 0.87 3.13
CA LEU A 155 10.42 1.40 3.12
C LEU A 155 9.43 0.38 3.72
N TYR A 156 9.46 -0.86 3.24
CA TYR A 156 8.51 -1.88 3.67
C TYR A 156 8.70 -2.23 5.15
N ALA A 157 9.95 -2.36 5.59
CA ALA A 157 10.27 -2.57 6.99
C ALA A 157 9.87 -1.38 7.88
N ALA A 158 10.10 -0.15 7.42
CA ALA A 158 9.73 1.06 8.16
C ALA A 158 8.21 1.23 8.29
N ILE A 159 7.44 0.91 7.24
CA ILE A 159 5.97 0.92 7.32
C ILE A 159 5.50 -0.14 8.32
N ALA A 160 5.99 -1.37 8.22
CA ALA A 160 5.63 -2.46 9.14
C ALA A 160 5.91 -2.07 10.61
N LYS A 161 7.11 -1.53 10.86
CA LYS A 161 7.53 -1.04 12.18
C LYS A 161 6.70 0.15 12.68
N ALA A 162 6.40 1.12 11.82
CA ALA A 162 5.59 2.29 12.18
C ALA A 162 4.16 1.90 12.59
N ASN A 163 3.65 0.78 12.08
CA ASN A 163 2.34 0.24 12.43
C ASN A 163 2.40 -0.76 13.60
N GLY A 164 3.55 -0.97 14.24
CA GLY A 164 3.70 -1.90 15.36
C GLY A 164 3.67 -3.38 14.98
N HIS A 165 3.69 -3.70 13.68
CA HIS A 165 3.58 -5.05 13.15
C HIS A 165 4.71 -5.35 12.14
N PRO A 166 5.96 -5.56 12.59
CA PRO A 166 7.08 -5.92 11.71
C PRO A 166 6.81 -7.16 10.85
N GLU A 167 5.96 -8.07 11.33
CA GLU A 167 5.52 -9.28 10.63
C GLU A 167 4.63 -9.00 9.40
N TRP A 168 4.12 -7.77 9.23
CA TRP A 168 3.35 -7.38 8.05
C TRP A 168 4.21 -6.99 6.84
N GLU A 169 5.54 -6.91 7.00
CA GLU A 169 6.44 -6.52 5.90
C GLU A 169 6.21 -7.32 4.60
N PRO A 170 6.06 -8.66 4.62
CA PRO A 170 5.85 -9.41 3.38
C PRO A 170 4.54 -9.05 2.67
N GLN A 171 3.46 -8.81 3.44
CA GLN A 171 2.16 -8.40 2.90
C GLN A 171 2.22 -6.96 2.37
N ILE A 172 2.87 -6.05 3.10
CA ILE A 172 3.12 -4.67 2.65
C ILE A 172 3.90 -4.68 1.34
N ARG A 173 5.00 -5.44 1.26
CA ARG A 173 5.81 -5.58 0.05
C ARG A 173 4.98 -6.07 -1.12
N LYS A 174 4.14 -7.09 -0.92
CA LYS A 174 3.23 -7.61 -1.95
C LYS A 174 2.25 -6.52 -2.43
N THR A 175 1.60 -5.83 -1.51
CA THR A 175 0.66 -4.74 -1.85
C THR A 175 1.34 -3.62 -2.63
N PHE A 176 2.56 -3.24 -2.25
CA PHE A 176 3.33 -2.25 -3.00
C PHE A 176 3.79 -2.77 -4.36
N ALA A 177 4.17 -4.05 -4.48
CA ALA A 177 4.52 -4.67 -5.76
C ALA A 177 3.39 -4.52 -6.77
N ASP A 178 2.17 -4.87 -6.36
CA ASP A 178 0.97 -4.70 -7.18
C ASP A 178 0.74 -3.23 -7.54
N GLY A 179 0.87 -2.32 -6.56
CA GLY A 179 0.71 -0.87 -6.79
C GLY A 179 1.73 -0.29 -7.79
N TRP A 180 3.00 -0.73 -7.75
CA TRP A 180 4.03 -0.27 -8.68
C TRP A 180 3.70 -0.69 -10.11
N VAL A 181 3.25 -1.92 -10.29
CA VAL A 181 2.83 -2.43 -11.60
C VAL A 181 1.56 -1.74 -12.07
N GLN A 182 0.57 -1.53 -11.21
CA GLN A 182 -0.69 -0.87 -11.58
C GLN A 182 -0.47 0.55 -12.08
N ARG A 183 0.39 1.32 -11.39
CA ARG A 183 0.70 2.71 -11.74
C ARG A 183 1.80 2.88 -12.78
N ALA A 184 2.46 1.80 -13.20
CA ALA A 184 3.50 1.85 -14.22
C ALA A 184 2.92 2.40 -15.55
N PRO A 185 3.62 3.36 -16.20
CA PRO A 185 3.32 3.80 -17.56
C PRO A 185 3.24 2.67 -18.59
N GLU A 186 2.50 2.91 -19.68
CA GLU A 186 2.47 1.99 -20.82
C GLU A 186 3.88 1.80 -21.38
N GLY A 187 4.19 0.57 -21.78
CA GLY A 187 5.49 0.24 -22.35
C GLY A 187 6.58 -0.10 -21.33
N TRP A 188 6.39 0.18 -20.04
CA TRP A 188 7.29 -0.28 -18.98
C TRP A 188 7.12 -1.78 -18.72
N TYR A 189 8.17 -2.42 -18.22
CA TYR A 189 8.17 -3.87 -17.98
C TYR A 189 7.97 -4.21 -16.51
N TYR A 190 7.32 -5.35 -16.28
CA TYR A 190 7.12 -5.93 -14.95
C TYR A 190 7.16 -7.46 -15.02
N GLN A 191 7.43 -8.12 -13.90
CA GLN A 191 7.28 -9.57 -13.77
C GLN A 191 5.87 -9.93 -13.34
N ASP A 192 5.26 -10.91 -14.00
CA ASP A 192 4.04 -11.54 -13.51
C ASP A 192 4.33 -12.47 -12.31
N ALA A 193 3.28 -13.11 -11.77
CA ALA A 193 3.40 -14.02 -10.62
C ALA A 193 4.30 -15.24 -10.89
N ALA A 194 4.52 -15.62 -12.16
CA ALA A 194 5.42 -16.70 -12.54
C ALA A 194 6.88 -16.21 -12.75
N GLY A 195 7.14 -14.90 -12.56
CA GLY A 195 8.44 -14.29 -12.79
C GLY A 195 8.71 -13.95 -14.25
N ALA A 196 7.73 -14.14 -15.15
CA ALA A 196 7.89 -13.85 -16.57
C ALA A 196 7.74 -12.36 -16.83
N TRP A 197 8.62 -11.80 -17.66
CA TRP A 197 8.56 -10.40 -18.04
C TRP A 197 7.36 -10.12 -18.96
N LYS A 198 6.56 -9.13 -18.58
CA LYS A 198 5.46 -8.56 -19.33
C LYS A 198 5.72 -7.08 -19.58
N ARG A 199 5.08 -6.55 -20.62
CA ARG A 199 5.08 -5.13 -20.94
C ARG A 199 3.69 -4.59 -20.65
N LYS A 200 3.61 -3.48 -19.92
CA LYS A 200 2.37 -2.76 -19.60
C LYS A 200 1.73 -2.17 -20.84
#